data_AF-A0A7Z0HAP7-F1
#
_entry.id   AF-A0A7Z0HAP7-F1
#
_cell.length_a   1.000
_cell.length_b   1.000
_cell.length_c   1.000
_cell.angle_alpha   90.00
_cell.angle_beta   90.00
_cell.angle_gamma   90.00
#
_symmetry.space_group_name_H-M   'P 1'
#
loop_
_entity.id
_entity.type
_entity.pdbx_description
1 polymer ?
#
loop_
_entity_poly.entity_id
_entity_poly.type
_entity_poly.pdbx_seq_one_letter_code
_entity_poly.pdbx_strand_id
1 'polypeptide(L)'
;MQDDYPKFATEENFKKFVANLKGITDLDEVTKTFSDKEKVADYLIDNLLVIELKTLKSNPRDKVIGYVQSETDKINQAEGLPVFYGQHNFREATQILQDGEKLTTKLDNLYFRQIEEVMRKANKQIKSTINSFGMTHNTYGFLTIINERADFYQPEILAGYICRELLKTNVDGTPKYSNIHQVAFIQSSYKVNDISDNILIPCHFIKNSLLVDTELSKKAEEVMIFFWSEFARFVGIENFHIKNPRDLPATKII
;
A
#
# COMPACT_ATOMS: atom_id res chain seq x y z
N MET A 1 21.07 6.88 -12.57
CA MET A 1 21.90 6.35 -11.47
C MET A 1 21.52 4.90 -11.29
N GLN A 2 22.52 4.02 -11.25
CA GLN A 2 22.34 2.58 -11.11
C GLN A 2 22.09 2.29 -9.63
N ASP A 3 20.99 1.61 -9.31
CA ASP A 3 20.56 1.22 -7.96
C ASP A 3 21.54 0.19 -7.36
N ASP A 4 22.62 0.64 -6.73
CA ASP A 4 23.59 -0.25 -6.06
C ASP A 4 23.41 -0.29 -4.54
N TYR A 5 22.27 0.21 -4.04
CA TYR A 5 21.93 0.12 -2.62
C TYR A 5 21.17 -1.19 -2.32
N PRO A 6 21.53 -1.90 -1.24
CA PRO A 6 20.77 -3.05 -0.77
C PRO A 6 19.29 -2.68 -0.61
N LYS A 7 18.40 -3.51 -1.19
CA LYS A 7 16.96 -3.38 -0.95
C LYS A 7 16.64 -4.08 0.36
N PHE A 8 16.36 -3.30 1.41
CA PHE A 8 16.17 -3.80 2.77
C PHE A 8 14.89 -4.64 2.88
N ALA A 9 13.73 -4.07 2.57
CA ALA A 9 12.47 -4.81 2.51
C ALA A 9 12.14 -5.19 1.05
N THR A 10 12.38 -6.44 0.69
CA THR A 10 11.97 -7.06 -0.58
C THR A 10 11.02 -8.21 -0.32
N GLU A 11 10.30 -8.63 -1.36
CA GLU A 11 9.51 -9.87 -1.37
C GLU A 11 10.36 -11.06 -0.96
N GLU A 12 11.58 -11.14 -1.48
CA GLU A 12 12.51 -12.24 -1.19
C GLU A 12 12.91 -12.26 0.29
N ASN A 13 13.28 -11.10 0.86
CA ASN A 13 13.62 -11.01 2.28
C ASN A 13 12.41 -11.30 3.15
N PHE A 14 11.21 -10.85 2.77
CA PHE A 14 9.97 -11.16 3.47
C PHE A 14 9.68 -12.66 3.48
N LYS A 15 9.78 -13.32 2.31
CA LYS A 15 9.60 -14.77 2.19
C LYS A 15 10.62 -15.54 3.03
N LYS A 16 11.91 -15.15 2.98
CA LYS A 16 12.97 -15.75 3.81
C LYS A 16 12.70 -15.57 5.30
N PHE A 17 12.24 -14.39 5.72
CA PHE A 17 11.89 -14.13 7.10
C PHE A 17 10.76 -15.04 7.57
N VAL A 18 9.65 -15.06 6.83
CA VAL A 18 8.47 -15.87 7.16
C VAL A 18 8.80 -17.36 7.22
N ALA A 19 9.62 -17.88 6.31
CA ALA A 19 10.06 -19.28 6.31
C ALA A 19 10.83 -19.70 7.58
N ASN A 20 11.40 -18.74 8.34
CA ASN A 20 12.12 -19.00 9.59
C ASN A 20 11.23 -18.87 10.84
N LEU A 21 9.99 -18.41 10.71
CA LEU A 21 9.08 -18.25 11.84
C LEU A 21 8.33 -19.56 12.14
N LYS A 22 8.14 -19.84 13.43
CA LYS A 22 7.24 -20.91 13.88
C LYS A 22 5.81 -20.39 13.99
N GLY A 23 4.82 -21.21 13.63
CA GLY A 23 3.40 -20.87 13.76
C GLY A 23 2.81 -20.05 12.61
N ILE A 24 3.60 -19.81 11.56
CA ILE A 24 3.10 -19.28 10.28
C ILE A 24 3.07 -20.41 9.26
N THR A 25 1.99 -20.47 8.49
CA THR A 25 1.80 -21.40 7.39
C THR A 25 1.92 -20.63 6.09
N ASP A 26 2.84 -21.05 5.22
CA ASP A 26 2.90 -20.62 3.82
C ASP A 26 1.83 -21.37 3.02
N LEU A 27 0.88 -20.60 2.47
CA LEU A 27 -0.26 -21.16 1.77
C LEU A 27 0.05 -21.51 0.32
N ASP A 28 1.13 -21.00 -0.28
CA ASP A 28 1.56 -21.43 -1.63
C ASP A 28 1.96 -22.93 -1.62
N GLU A 29 2.50 -23.42 -0.51
CA GLU A 29 2.86 -24.83 -0.36
C GLU A 29 1.64 -25.73 -0.11
N VAL A 30 0.72 -25.27 0.73
CA VAL A 30 -0.50 -26.00 1.11
C VAL A 30 -1.51 -26.05 -0.03
N THR A 31 -1.55 -25.04 -0.89
CA THR A 31 -2.59 -24.92 -1.92
C THR A 31 -2.38 -25.70 -3.19
N LYS A 32 -1.23 -26.38 -3.33
CA LYS A 32 -1.02 -27.40 -4.38
C LYS A 32 -2.07 -28.51 -4.36
N THR A 33 -2.82 -28.66 -3.26
CA THR A 33 -3.92 -29.63 -3.11
C THR A 33 -5.33 -29.05 -3.32
N PHE A 34 -5.50 -27.73 -3.47
CA PHE A 34 -6.81 -27.12 -3.78
C PHE A 34 -7.01 -26.97 -5.29
N SER A 35 -8.26 -26.83 -5.73
CA SER A 35 -8.55 -26.58 -7.15
C SER A 35 -7.98 -25.23 -7.59
N ASP A 36 -7.37 -25.16 -8.79
CA ASP A 36 -6.74 -23.96 -9.39
C ASP A 36 -7.60 -22.68 -9.46
N LYS A 37 -8.89 -22.78 -9.13
CA LYS A 37 -9.86 -21.69 -9.30
C LYS A 37 -9.89 -20.70 -8.13
N GLU A 38 -9.50 -21.08 -6.91
CA GLU A 38 -9.53 -20.20 -5.75
C GLU A 38 -8.12 -19.73 -5.39
N LYS A 39 -7.86 -18.44 -5.62
CA LYS A 39 -6.63 -17.80 -5.15
C LYS A 39 -6.80 -17.42 -3.68
N VAL A 40 -5.99 -18.03 -2.83
CA VAL A 40 -5.88 -17.68 -1.41
C VAL A 40 -4.80 -16.61 -1.20
N ALA A 41 -4.63 -16.20 0.05
CA ALA A 41 -3.56 -15.32 0.49
C ALA A 41 -2.25 -16.07 0.67
N ASP A 42 -1.15 -15.36 0.88
CA ASP A 42 0.18 -15.95 0.94
C ASP A 42 0.44 -16.67 2.28
N TYR A 43 -0.05 -16.13 3.41
CA TYR A 43 0.27 -16.70 4.73
C TYR A 43 -0.91 -16.70 5.70
N LEU A 44 -0.82 -17.63 6.65
CA LEU A 44 -1.76 -17.83 7.74
C LEU A 44 -1.00 -17.95 9.07
N ILE A 45 -1.42 -17.20 10.10
CA ILE A 45 -0.92 -17.37 11.47
C ILE A 45 -2.08 -17.86 12.34
N ASP A 46 -2.05 -19.16 12.66
CA ASP A 46 -3.12 -19.89 13.35
C ASP A 46 -4.53 -19.53 12.81
N ASN A 47 -5.54 -19.52 13.67
CA ASN A 47 -6.89 -19.01 13.37
C ASN A 47 -7.05 -17.51 13.66
N LEU A 48 -5.94 -16.77 13.70
CA LEU A 48 -5.91 -15.36 14.12
C LEU A 48 -5.82 -14.41 12.92
N LEU A 49 -4.89 -14.66 12.00
CA LEU A 49 -4.45 -13.68 11.03
C LEU A 49 -4.20 -14.29 9.65
N VAL A 50 -4.65 -13.60 8.61
CA VAL A 50 -4.35 -13.93 7.20
C VAL A 50 -3.54 -12.79 6.60
N ILE A 51 -2.38 -13.09 6.03
CA ILE A 51 -1.48 -12.09 5.43
C ILE A 51 -1.46 -12.28 3.91
N GLU A 52 -1.81 -11.22 3.19
CA GLU A 52 -1.53 -11.09 1.77
C GLU A 52 -0.29 -10.21 1.55
N LEU A 53 0.67 -10.66 0.76
CA LEU A 53 1.85 -9.93 0.35
C LEU A 53 1.73 -9.47 -1.11
N LYS A 54 1.85 -8.17 -1.35
CA LYS A 54 1.92 -7.57 -2.69
C LYS A 54 3.15 -6.70 -2.84
N THR A 55 3.76 -6.76 -4.01
CA THR A 55 4.94 -5.95 -4.34
C THR A 55 4.67 -5.04 -5.53
N LEU A 56 5.04 -3.76 -5.40
CA LEU A 56 4.95 -2.79 -6.50
C LEU A 56 6.24 -2.86 -7.31
N LYS A 57 6.18 -3.62 -8.41
CA LYS A 57 7.32 -3.85 -9.31
C LYS A 57 7.36 -2.91 -10.52
N SER A 58 6.26 -2.24 -10.83
CA SER A 58 6.13 -1.33 -11.96
C SER A 58 5.97 0.11 -11.48
N ASN A 59 6.60 1.03 -12.20
CA ASN A 59 6.51 2.45 -11.92
C ASN A 59 5.53 3.12 -12.91
N PRO A 60 4.49 3.85 -12.46
CA PRO A 60 3.56 4.51 -13.37
C PRO A 60 4.13 5.77 -14.03
N ARG A 61 5.35 6.22 -13.67
CA ARG A 61 5.99 7.46 -14.10
C ARG A 61 5.83 7.74 -15.59
N ASP A 62 6.25 6.83 -16.46
CA ASP A 62 6.24 7.07 -17.91
C ASP A 62 4.83 7.28 -18.47
N LYS A 63 3.85 6.54 -17.93
CA LYS A 63 2.44 6.68 -18.33
C LYS A 63 1.86 8.02 -17.87
N VAL A 64 2.22 8.44 -16.66
CA VAL A 64 1.76 9.71 -16.09
C VAL A 64 2.40 10.89 -16.82
N ILE A 65 3.72 10.88 -16.99
CA ILE A 65 4.46 11.93 -17.70
C ILE A 65 3.98 12.04 -19.15
N GLY A 66 3.88 10.92 -19.86
CA GLY A 66 3.40 10.92 -21.25
C GLY A 66 1.97 11.46 -21.38
N TYR A 67 1.09 11.13 -20.42
CA TYR A 67 -0.26 11.69 -20.39
C TYR A 67 -0.24 13.20 -20.15
N VAL A 68 0.47 13.67 -19.12
CA VAL A 68 0.60 15.10 -18.79
C VAL A 68 1.13 15.89 -19.98
N GLN A 69 2.23 15.43 -20.61
CA GLN A 69 2.81 16.06 -21.79
C GLN A 69 1.79 16.14 -22.93
N SER A 70 1.10 15.04 -23.24
CA SER A 70 0.14 14.99 -24.34
C SER A 70 -1.05 15.94 -24.14
N GLU A 71 -1.49 16.15 -22.89
CA GLU A 71 -2.59 17.07 -22.60
C GLU A 71 -2.10 18.52 -22.57
N THR A 72 -0.90 18.79 -22.06
CA THR A 72 -0.27 20.11 -22.12
C THR A 72 -0.06 20.58 -23.56
N ASP A 73 0.40 19.70 -24.47
CA ASP A 73 0.58 20.03 -25.88
C ASP A 73 -0.75 20.41 -26.55
N LYS A 74 -1.83 19.68 -26.26
CA LYS A 74 -3.18 20.01 -26.76
C LYS A 74 -3.68 21.35 -26.24
N ILE A 75 -3.43 21.64 -24.97
CA ILE A 75 -3.80 22.92 -24.34
C ILE A 75 -3.04 24.07 -24.99
N ASN A 76 -1.72 23.93 -25.20
CA ASN A 76 -0.88 24.96 -25.82
C ASN A 76 -1.23 25.21 -27.29
N GLN A 77 -1.78 24.22 -27.99
CA GLN A 77 -2.24 24.34 -29.38
C GLN A 77 -3.66 24.90 -29.50
N ALA A 78 -4.45 24.94 -28.42
CA ALA A 78 -5.82 25.41 -28.45
C ALA A 78 -5.87 26.95 -28.36
N GLU A 79 -6.55 27.59 -29.31
CA GLU A 79 -6.75 29.03 -29.32
C GLU A 79 -7.59 29.49 -28.11
N GLY A 80 -7.15 30.57 -27.44
CA GLY A 80 -7.90 31.22 -26.36
C GLY A 80 -7.67 30.68 -24.94
N LEU A 81 -6.75 29.73 -24.74
CA LEU A 81 -6.34 29.27 -23.41
C LEU A 81 -5.20 30.12 -22.81
N PRO A 82 -5.12 30.25 -21.47
CA PRO A 82 -4.05 30.99 -20.83
C PRO A 82 -2.69 30.34 -21.13
N VAL A 83 -1.72 31.16 -21.55
CA VAL A 83 -0.33 30.73 -21.70
C VAL A 83 0.26 30.53 -20.30
N PHE A 84 0.59 29.29 -19.95
CA PHE A 84 1.25 28.97 -18.68
C PHE A 84 2.77 29.23 -18.80
N TYR A 85 3.28 30.22 -18.05
CA TYR A 85 4.72 30.54 -17.99
C TYR A 85 5.37 29.93 -16.75
N GLY A 86 6.42 29.11 -16.89
CA GLY A 86 7.17 28.52 -15.76
C GLY A 86 6.78 27.07 -15.43
N GLN A 87 7.28 26.54 -14.30
CA GLN A 87 6.87 25.24 -13.79
C GLN A 87 5.58 25.38 -12.97
N HIS A 88 4.50 24.76 -13.43
CA HIS A 88 3.19 24.76 -12.75
C HIS A 88 2.83 23.35 -12.29
N ASN A 89 2.13 23.25 -11.16
CA ASN A 89 1.53 22.00 -10.75
C ASN A 89 0.41 21.64 -11.74
N PHE A 90 0.52 20.48 -12.40
CA PHE A 90 -0.46 20.05 -13.40
C PHE A 90 -1.89 20.04 -12.84
N ARG A 91 -2.09 19.66 -11.57
CA ARG A 91 -3.42 19.63 -10.95
C ARG A 91 -4.00 21.03 -10.83
N GLU A 92 -3.21 22.02 -10.42
CA GLU A 92 -3.63 23.44 -10.36
C GLU A 92 -3.92 23.99 -11.76
N ALA A 93 -3.05 23.69 -12.72
CA ALA A 93 -3.24 24.10 -14.12
C ALA A 93 -4.51 23.49 -14.73
N THR A 94 -4.88 22.27 -14.37
CA THR A 94 -6.12 21.65 -14.88
C THR A 94 -7.38 22.21 -14.23
N GLN A 95 -7.34 22.74 -13.00
CA GLN A 95 -8.53 23.25 -12.32
C GLN A 95 -9.19 24.45 -13.02
N ILE A 96 -8.42 25.22 -13.80
CA ILE A 96 -8.92 26.38 -14.53
C ILE A 96 -9.47 26.03 -15.93
N LEU A 97 -9.39 24.77 -16.34
CA LEU A 97 -9.88 24.28 -17.63
C LEU A 97 -11.32 23.76 -17.52
N GLN A 98 -12.13 23.95 -18.57
CA GLN A 98 -13.52 23.46 -18.61
C GLN A 98 -13.62 21.94 -18.42
N ASP A 99 -12.64 21.17 -18.90
CA ASP A 99 -12.56 19.70 -18.73
C ASP A 99 -11.60 19.26 -17.61
N GLY A 100 -11.21 20.18 -16.71
CA GLY A 100 -10.21 19.96 -15.66
C GLY A 100 -10.44 18.76 -14.75
N GLU A 101 -11.70 18.52 -14.38
CA GLU A 101 -12.08 17.39 -13.52
C GLU A 101 -11.84 16.04 -14.20
N LYS A 102 -12.20 15.92 -15.49
CA LYS A 102 -11.97 14.71 -16.28
C LYS A 102 -10.47 14.43 -16.41
N LEU A 103 -9.68 15.48 -16.66
CA LEU A 103 -8.22 15.36 -16.77
C LEU A 103 -7.60 14.87 -15.45
N THR A 104 -8.05 15.45 -14.33
CA THR A 104 -7.60 15.10 -12.97
C THR A 104 -7.98 13.67 -12.62
N THR A 105 -9.20 13.24 -12.91
CA THR A 105 -9.67 11.88 -12.65
C THR A 105 -8.88 10.86 -13.46
N LYS A 106 -8.59 11.16 -14.74
CA LYS A 106 -7.78 10.28 -15.58
C LYS A 106 -6.33 10.20 -15.08
N LEU A 107 -5.77 11.32 -14.62
CA LEU A 107 -4.46 11.34 -13.97
C LEU A 107 -4.44 10.47 -12.70
N ASP A 108 -5.42 10.63 -11.82
CA ASP A 108 -5.54 9.84 -10.58
C ASP A 108 -5.68 8.35 -10.89
N ASN A 109 -6.46 8.00 -11.92
CA ASN A 109 -6.57 6.62 -12.38
C ASN A 109 -5.25 6.07 -12.90
N LEU A 110 -4.48 6.84 -13.68
CA LEU A 110 -3.16 6.39 -14.15
C LEU A 110 -2.19 6.21 -12.99
N TYR A 111 -2.27 7.09 -12.00
CA TYR A 111 -1.38 7.11 -10.85
C TYR A 111 -1.70 5.97 -9.87
N PHE A 112 -2.96 5.78 -9.49
CA PHE A 112 -3.34 4.90 -8.38
C PHE A 112 -4.00 3.58 -8.75
N ARG A 113 -4.35 3.34 -10.02
CA ARG A 113 -5.06 2.11 -10.45
C ARG A 113 -4.38 0.81 -10.00
N GLN A 114 -3.05 0.77 -10.00
CA GLN A 114 -2.32 -0.40 -9.52
C GLN A 114 -2.62 -0.72 -8.05
N ILE A 115 -2.75 0.32 -7.22
CA ILE A 115 -3.00 0.21 -5.78
C ILE A 115 -4.44 -0.25 -5.54
N GLU A 116 -5.40 0.33 -6.25
CA GLU A 116 -6.79 -0.14 -6.19
C GLU A 116 -6.90 -1.62 -6.58
N GLU A 117 -6.20 -2.03 -7.65
CA GLU A 117 -6.20 -3.43 -8.09
C GLU A 117 -5.57 -4.37 -7.06
N VAL A 118 -4.46 -3.94 -6.43
CA VAL A 118 -3.80 -4.63 -5.33
C VAL A 118 -4.76 -4.85 -4.16
N MET A 119 -5.39 -3.79 -3.66
CA MET A 119 -6.33 -3.87 -2.54
C MET A 119 -7.55 -4.74 -2.87
N ARG A 120 -8.11 -4.59 -4.08
CA ARG A 120 -9.26 -5.39 -4.53
C ARG A 120 -8.93 -6.87 -4.61
N LYS A 121 -7.75 -7.24 -5.11
CA LYS A 121 -7.31 -8.64 -5.19
C LYS A 121 -7.04 -9.20 -3.80
N ALA A 122 -6.29 -8.48 -2.97
CA ALA A 122 -6.00 -8.87 -1.60
C ALA A 122 -7.27 -9.14 -0.78
N ASN A 123 -8.26 -8.24 -0.83
CA ASN A 123 -9.53 -8.43 -0.13
C ASN A 123 -10.25 -9.73 -0.55
N LYS A 124 -10.19 -10.09 -1.83
CA LYS A 124 -10.77 -11.35 -2.33
C LYS A 124 -9.98 -12.57 -1.86
N GLN A 125 -8.64 -12.51 -1.92
CA GLN A 125 -7.75 -13.60 -1.52
C GLN A 125 -7.85 -13.88 -0.01
N ILE A 126 -7.87 -12.83 0.82
CA ILE A 126 -8.10 -12.95 2.27
C ILE A 126 -9.46 -13.60 2.54
N LYS A 127 -10.53 -13.12 1.91
CA LYS A 127 -11.86 -13.71 2.05
C LYS A 127 -11.87 -15.18 1.64
N SER A 128 -11.24 -15.52 0.51
CA SER A 128 -11.14 -16.90 0.04
C SER A 128 -10.44 -17.75 1.09
N THR A 129 -9.30 -17.29 1.62
CA THR A 129 -8.54 -18.00 2.67
C THR A 129 -9.39 -18.26 3.91
N ILE A 130 -10.06 -17.24 4.44
CA ILE A 130 -10.93 -17.36 5.60
C ILE A 130 -11.98 -18.46 5.36
N ASN A 131 -12.60 -18.49 4.18
CA ASN A 131 -13.61 -19.48 3.83
C ASN A 131 -13.03 -20.89 3.64
N SER A 132 -11.96 -21.01 2.84
CA SER A 132 -11.37 -22.30 2.46
C SER A 132 -10.77 -23.04 3.67
N PHE A 133 -10.30 -22.31 4.68
CA PHE A 133 -9.73 -22.86 5.91
C PHE A 133 -10.73 -22.90 7.08
N GLY A 134 -12.01 -22.59 6.85
CA GLY A 134 -13.06 -22.64 7.88
C GLY A 134 -12.81 -21.71 9.06
N MET A 135 -12.13 -20.59 8.81
CA MET A 135 -11.78 -19.63 9.84
C MET A 135 -12.99 -18.80 10.26
N THR A 136 -12.90 -18.14 11.41
CA THR A 136 -13.99 -17.29 11.90
C THR A 136 -14.09 -15.99 11.09
N HIS A 137 -15.28 -15.40 11.02
CA HIS A 137 -15.47 -14.09 10.39
C HIS A 137 -14.72 -12.94 11.10
N ASN A 138 -14.23 -13.18 12.32
CA ASN A 138 -13.42 -12.22 13.08
C ASN A 138 -11.93 -12.31 12.75
N THR A 139 -11.52 -13.24 11.88
CA THR A 139 -10.12 -13.41 11.46
C THR A 139 -9.58 -12.10 10.89
N TYR A 140 -8.41 -11.71 11.37
CA TYR A 140 -7.81 -10.43 11.01
C TYR A 140 -7.07 -10.53 9.68
N GLY A 141 -7.62 -9.92 8.64
CA GLY A 141 -6.99 -9.82 7.34
C GLY A 141 -6.00 -8.66 7.27
N PHE A 142 -4.75 -8.98 6.93
CA PHE A 142 -3.65 -8.05 6.84
C PHE A 142 -3.08 -7.99 5.43
N LEU A 143 -3.01 -6.80 4.85
CA LEU A 143 -2.39 -6.58 3.54
C LEU A 143 -1.02 -5.94 3.71
N THR A 144 0.03 -6.62 3.27
CA THR A 144 1.38 -6.09 3.17
C THR A 144 1.64 -5.63 1.74
N ILE A 145 2.01 -4.36 1.57
CA ILE A 145 2.44 -3.79 0.29
C ILE A 145 3.88 -3.32 0.42
N ILE A 146 4.79 -3.95 -0.33
CA ILE A 146 6.21 -3.54 -0.41
C ILE A 146 6.44 -2.81 -1.74
N ASN A 147 6.77 -1.53 -1.67
CA ASN A 147 7.15 -0.74 -2.83
C ASN A 147 8.66 -0.82 -3.10
N GLU A 148 9.07 -1.80 -3.91
CA GLU A 148 10.48 -2.04 -4.22
C GLU A 148 11.05 -1.17 -5.35
N ARG A 149 10.19 -0.58 -6.20
CA ARG A 149 10.64 0.03 -7.48
C ARG A 149 9.86 1.27 -7.91
N ALA A 150 8.67 1.52 -7.38
CA ALA A 150 7.84 2.64 -7.81
C ALA A 150 8.19 3.91 -7.02
N ASP A 151 9.34 4.51 -7.34
CA ASP A 151 9.87 5.74 -6.74
C ASP A 151 9.01 6.99 -7.02
N PHE A 152 8.09 6.89 -7.98
CA PHE A 152 7.20 7.99 -8.36
C PHE A 152 6.09 8.25 -7.33
N TYR A 153 5.86 7.30 -6.43
CA TYR A 153 4.92 7.44 -5.33
C TYR A 153 5.56 8.16 -4.15
N GLN A 154 5.16 9.42 -3.92
CA GLN A 154 5.46 10.05 -2.62
C GLN A 154 4.76 9.25 -1.49
N PRO A 155 5.47 8.93 -0.39
CA PRO A 155 4.93 8.10 0.69
C PRO A 155 3.58 8.57 1.22
N GLU A 156 3.47 9.87 1.50
CA GLU A 156 2.32 10.49 2.13
C GLU A 156 1.10 10.49 1.20
N ILE A 157 1.33 10.74 -0.09
CA ILE A 157 0.29 10.76 -1.11
C ILE A 157 -0.33 9.37 -1.27
N LEU A 158 0.52 8.34 -1.33
CA LEU A 158 0.06 6.96 -1.47
C LEU A 158 -0.57 6.43 -0.18
N ALA A 159 0.00 6.72 0.98
CA ALA A 159 -0.63 6.40 2.27
C ALA A 159 -2.01 7.05 2.39
N GLY A 160 -2.12 8.35 2.04
CA GLY A 160 -3.40 9.05 2.02
C GLY A 160 -4.41 8.46 1.04
N TYR A 161 -3.95 7.97 -0.13
CA TYR A 161 -4.81 7.25 -1.06
C TYR A 161 -5.31 5.93 -0.50
N ILE A 162 -4.44 5.11 0.12
CA ILE A 162 -4.83 3.85 0.77
C ILE A 162 -5.85 4.11 1.88
N CYS A 163 -5.65 5.14 2.71
CA CYS A 163 -6.64 5.56 3.71
C CYS A 163 -8.00 5.83 3.07
N ARG A 164 -8.06 6.63 2.00
CA ARG A 164 -9.33 6.93 1.30
C ARG A 164 -9.97 5.70 0.68
N GLU A 165 -9.18 4.78 0.13
CA GLU A 165 -9.70 3.52 -0.39
C GLU A 165 -10.34 2.67 0.70
N LEU A 166 -9.70 2.52 1.87
CA LEU A 166 -10.26 1.76 2.99
C LEU A 166 -11.58 2.34 3.51
N LEU A 167 -11.76 3.67 3.41
CA LEU A 167 -12.98 4.37 3.79
C LEU A 167 -14.12 4.26 2.77
N LYS A 168 -13.90 3.63 1.60
CA LYS A 168 -14.97 3.46 0.61
C LYS A 168 -15.99 2.42 1.07
N THR A 169 -17.26 2.71 0.81
CA THR A 169 -18.38 1.80 1.02
C THR A 169 -19.00 1.37 -0.30
N ASN A 170 -19.70 0.24 -0.28
CA ASN A 170 -20.59 -0.18 -1.35
C ASN A 170 -21.93 0.59 -1.24
N VAL A 171 -22.82 0.40 -2.21
CA VAL A 171 -24.14 1.06 -2.25
C VAL A 171 -25.00 0.73 -1.01
N ASP A 172 -24.85 -0.46 -0.45
CA ASP A 172 -25.54 -0.91 0.77
C ASP A 172 -24.91 -0.38 2.08
N GLY A 173 -23.90 0.49 1.97
CA GLY A 173 -23.19 1.05 3.12
C GLY A 173 -22.13 0.12 3.73
N THR A 174 -21.98 -1.11 3.23
CA THR A 174 -20.94 -2.03 3.72
C THR A 174 -19.54 -1.58 3.26
N PRO A 175 -18.47 -1.83 4.04
CA PRO A 175 -17.12 -1.49 3.61
C PRO A 175 -16.72 -2.21 2.32
N LYS A 176 -16.17 -1.46 1.34
CA LYS A 176 -15.69 -2.02 0.06
C LYS A 176 -14.62 -3.10 0.28
N TYR A 177 -13.75 -2.86 1.27
CA TYR A 177 -12.65 -3.76 1.64
C TYR A 177 -12.91 -4.41 3.01
N SER A 178 -14.03 -5.11 3.13
CA SER A 178 -14.53 -5.67 4.40
C SER A 178 -13.65 -6.75 5.05
N ASN A 179 -12.65 -7.28 4.34
CA ASN A 179 -11.75 -8.31 4.86
C ASN A 179 -10.33 -7.77 5.09
N ILE A 180 -10.06 -6.50 4.77
CA ILE A 180 -8.77 -5.86 5.05
C ILE A 180 -8.94 -5.01 6.31
N HIS A 181 -8.39 -5.52 7.42
CA HIS A 181 -8.39 -4.82 8.71
C HIS A 181 -7.27 -3.82 8.80
N GLN A 182 -6.12 -4.13 8.21
CA GLN A 182 -4.96 -3.25 8.21
C GLN A 182 -4.13 -3.44 6.95
N VAL A 183 -3.49 -2.35 6.53
CA VAL A 183 -2.48 -2.34 5.48
C VAL A 183 -1.15 -1.91 6.08
N ALA A 184 -0.10 -2.72 5.93
CA ALA A 184 1.27 -2.26 6.02
C ALA A 184 1.74 -1.84 4.64
N PHE A 185 2.21 -0.61 4.52
CA PHE A 185 2.78 -0.08 3.30
C PHE A 185 4.22 0.35 3.55
N ILE A 186 5.18 -0.31 2.89
CA ILE A 186 6.61 -0.10 3.08
C ILE A 186 7.21 0.46 1.81
N GLN A 187 7.84 1.62 1.91
CA GLN A 187 8.44 2.31 0.76
C GLN A 187 9.94 2.04 0.61
N SER A 188 10.33 0.80 0.32
CA SER A 188 11.75 0.44 0.13
C SER A 188 12.46 1.20 -1.00
N SER A 189 11.70 1.72 -1.96
CA SER A 189 12.17 2.60 -3.06
C SER A 189 12.34 4.06 -2.66
N TYR A 190 11.82 4.48 -1.51
CA TYR A 190 11.96 5.83 -0.98
C TYR A 190 12.86 5.79 0.24
N LYS A 191 14.07 6.33 0.11
CA LYS A 191 15.08 6.34 1.16
C LYS A 191 15.51 7.77 1.40
N VAL A 192 15.49 8.20 2.66
CA VAL A 192 16.02 9.49 3.08
C VAL A 192 17.02 9.27 4.18
N ASN A 193 18.05 10.11 4.26
CA ASN A 193 18.98 10.07 5.37
C ASN A 193 18.47 10.99 6.49
N ASP A 194 18.59 10.55 7.73
CA ASP A 194 18.43 11.43 8.88
C ASP A 194 19.68 12.32 9.06
N ILE A 195 19.65 13.19 10.08
CA ILE A 195 20.76 14.09 10.41
C ILE A 195 22.06 13.38 10.82
N SER A 196 21.99 12.07 11.11
CA SER A 196 23.12 11.22 11.50
C SER A 196 23.50 10.26 10.37
N ASP A 197 23.06 10.52 9.14
CA ASP A 197 23.25 9.69 7.95
C ASP A 197 22.67 8.27 8.03
N ASN A 198 21.72 8.01 8.94
CA ASN A 198 20.99 6.76 8.96
C ASN A 198 19.94 6.73 7.84
N ILE A 199 19.82 5.60 7.16
CA ILE A 199 18.78 5.39 6.14
C ILE A 199 17.41 5.22 6.82
N LEU A 200 16.48 6.12 6.52
CA LEU A 200 15.08 6.04 6.90
C LEU A 200 14.24 5.51 5.74
N ILE A 201 13.38 4.54 6.04
CA ILE A 201 12.42 3.95 5.10
C ILE A 201 11.00 4.24 5.62
N PRO A 202 10.17 4.99 4.88
CA PRO A 202 8.80 5.24 5.28
C PRO A 202 7.98 3.94 5.34
N CYS A 203 7.35 3.71 6.49
CA CYS A 203 6.46 2.58 6.74
C CYS A 203 5.15 3.12 7.31
N HIS A 204 4.03 2.79 6.68
CA HIS A 204 2.69 3.20 7.12
C HIS A 204 1.86 1.99 7.50
N PHE A 205 1.30 2.02 8.71
CA PHE A 205 0.38 1.01 9.23
C PHE A 205 -1.01 1.63 9.29
N ILE A 206 -1.84 1.32 8.31
CA ILE A 206 -3.12 1.98 8.09
C ILE A 206 -4.24 1.02 8.47
N LYS A 207 -4.95 1.34 9.56
CA LYS A 207 -6.10 0.57 10.03
C LYS A 207 -7.37 0.96 9.27
N ASN A 208 -8.19 -0.03 8.94
CA ASN A 208 -9.52 0.18 8.38
C ASN A 208 -10.50 0.53 9.49
N SER A 209 -10.79 1.82 9.66
CA SER A 209 -11.68 2.32 10.71
C SER A 209 -13.16 1.99 10.50
N LEU A 210 -13.54 1.42 9.35
CA LEU A 210 -14.91 0.97 9.11
C LEU A 210 -15.19 -0.43 9.64
N LEU A 211 -14.16 -1.17 10.08
CA LEU A 211 -14.32 -2.48 10.70
C LEU A 211 -14.36 -2.36 12.22
N VAL A 212 -15.15 -3.22 12.85
CA VAL A 212 -15.34 -3.23 14.30
C VAL A 212 -14.13 -3.84 14.98
N ASP A 213 -13.64 -3.17 16.02
CA ASP A 213 -12.63 -3.73 16.89
C ASP A 213 -13.20 -4.82 17.79
N THR A 214 -12.61 -6.00 17.69
CA THR A 214 -12.90 -7.15 18.53
C THR A 214 -11.68 -7.47 19.41
N GLU A 215 -11.86 -8.30 20.44
CA GLU A 215 -10.70 -8.79 21.21
C GLU A 215 -9.71 -9.56 20.34
N LEU A 216 -10.21 -10.26 19.30
CA LEU A 216 -9.36 -10.96 18.33
C LEU A 216 -8.57 -9.96 17.47
N SER A 217 -9.18 -8.84 17.07
CA SER A 217 -8.50 -7.82 16.26
C SER A 217 -7.41 -7.09 17.03
N LYS A 218 -7.62 -6.80 18.32
CA LYS A 218 -6.59 -6.24 19.21
C LYS A 218 -5.40 -7.20 19.36
N LYS A 219 -5.68 -8.48 19.60
CA LYS A 219 -4.63 -9.51 19.69
C LYS A 219 -3.85 -9.64 18.38
N ALA A 220 -4.53 -9.57 17.24
CA ALA A 220 -3.88 -9.59 15.93
C ALA A 220 -2.97 -8.37 15.73
N GLU A 221 -3.41 -7.18 16.13
CA GLU A 221 -2.60 -5.96 16.07
C GLU A 221 -1.31 -6.07 16.91
N GLU A 222 -1.38 -6.63 18.11
CA GLU A 222 -0.20 -6.90 18.95
C GLU A 222 0.78 -7.88 18.27
N VAL A 223 0.25 -8.96 17.70
CA VAL A 223 1.05 -9.93 16.93
C VAL A 223 1.71 -9.26 15.73
N MET A 224 1.02 -8.35 15.04
CA MET A 224 1.59 -7.62 13.91
C MET A 224 2.70 -6.66 14.31
N ILE A 225 2.58 -5.96 15.45
CA ILE A 225 3.66 -5.11 15.97
C ILE A 225 4.92 -5.94 16.22
N PHE A 226 4.76 -7.10 16.84
CA PHE A 226 5.87 -8.03 17.07
C PHE A 226 6.45 -8.55 15.75
N PHE A 227 5.60 -9.05 14.85
CA PHE A 227 5.99 -9.55 13.53
C PHE A 227 6.84 -8.54 12.75
N TRP A 228 6.40 -7.28 12.69
CA TRP A 228 7.13 -6.23 11.96
C TRP A 228 8.43 -5.82 12.66
N SER A 229 8.46 -5.86 13.98
CA SER A 229 9.70 -5.62 14.74
C SER A 229 10.74 -6.72 14.48
N GLU A 230 10.32 -7.99 14.46
CA GLU A 230 11.21 -9.10 14.10
C GLU A 230 11.65 -9.04 12.64
N PHE A 231 10.75 -8.70 11.71
CA PHE A 231 11.12 -8.53 10.30
C PHE A 231 12.17 -7.42 10.13
N ALA A 232 11.99 -6.29 10.81
CA ALA A 232 12.95 -5.19 10.77
C ALA A 232 14.34 -5.64 11.25
N ARG A 233 14.42 -6.37 12.37
CA ARG A 233 15.69 -6.95 12.85
C ARG A 233 16.29 -7.94 11.87
N PHE A 234 15.45 -8.80 11.26
CA PHE A 234 15.89 -9.77 10.26
C PHE A 234 16.57 -9.09 9.05
N VAL A 235 16.06 -7.94 8.62
CA VAL A 235 16.66 -7.16 7.51
C VAL A 235 17.74 -6.17 7.96
N GLY A 236 18.19 -6.25 9.22
CA GLY A 236 19.29 -5.44 9.76
C GLY A 236 18.90 -4.01 10.15
N ILE A 237 17.61 -3.74 10.37
CA ILE A 237 17.13 -2.44 10.89
C ILE A 237 17.09 -2.53 12.42
N GLU A 238 18.04 -1.85 13.07
CA GLU A 238 18.20 -1.87 14.53
C GLU A 238 17.14 -1.02 15.26
N ASN A 239 16.69 0.08 14.64
CA ASN A 239 15.74 1.03 15.23
C ASN A 239 14.43 1.08 14.44
N PHE A 240 13.57 0.07 14.63
CA PHE A 240 12.22 0.08 14.09
C PHE A 240 11.22 0.64 15.11
N HIS A 241 10.65 1.80 14.79
CA HIS A 241 9.64 2.44 15.63
C HIS A 241 8.32 2.56 14.87
N ILE A 242 7.31 1.83 15.32
CA ILE A 242 5.93 2.12 14.93
C ILE A 242 5.47 3.30 15.78
N LYS A 243 5.52 4.51 15.22
CA LYS A 243 4.92 5.70 15.85
C LYS A 243 3.45 5.76 15.49
N ASN A 244 2.57 5.93 16.48
CA ASN A 244 1.19 6.31 16.19
C ASN A 244 1.22 7.74 15.64
N PRO A 245 0.52 8.07 14.55
CA PRO A 245 0.42 9.46 14.07
C PRO A 245 -0.06 10.44 15.16
N ARG A 246 -0.80 9.96 16.16
CA ARG A 246 -1.24 10.76 17.32
C ARG A 246 -0.11 11.10 18.30
N ASP A 247 1.01 10.40 18.23
CA ASP A 247 2.19 10.61 19.07
C ASP A 247 3.23 11.52 18.37
N LEU A 248 2.97 11.92 17.13
CA LEU A 248 3.78 12.93 16.45
C LEU A 248 3.36 14.31 16.98
N PRO A 249 4.31 15.14 17.49
CA PRO A 249 3.98 16.49 17.87
C PRO A 249 3.34 17.18 16.67
N ALA A 250 2.19 17.83 16.90
CA ALA A 250 1.47 18.59 15.89
C ALA A 250 2.40 19.66 15.33
N THR A 251 3.12 19.30 14.28
CA THR A 251 4.02 20.22 13.60
C THR A 251 3.08 21.03 12.75
N LYS A 252 2.87 22.29 13.14
CA LYS A 252 2.14 23.27 12.34
C LYS A 252 2.78 23.27 10.95
N ILE A 253 2.07 22.72 9.97
CA ILE A 253 2.38 22.90 8.57
C ILE A 253 2.17 24.39 8.31
N ILE A 254 3.28 25.10 8.06
CA ILE A 254 3.29 26.47 7.55
C ILE A 254 3.24 26.36 6.02
#